data_AF-A0A6J4KVY4-F1
#
_entry.id   AF-A0A6J4KVY4-F1
#
_cell.length_a   1.000
_cell.length_b   1.000
_cell.length_c   1.000
_cell.angle_alpha   90.00
_cell.angle_beta   90.00
_cell.angle_gamma   90.00
#
_symmetry.space_group_name_H-M   'P 1'
#
loop_
_entity.id
_entity.type
_entity.pdbx_description
1 polymer ?
#
loop_
_entity_poly.entity_id
_entity_poly.type
_entity_poly.pdbx_seq_one_letter_code
_entity_poly.pdbx_strand_id
1 'polypeptide(L)'
;MRCDYEHDDPWPTGPTCACNGGPLCRRHHRVKQQLMTKTRERHSTVRFTDPTGRSWTSPPQHGAPARPVRALPALPTAEPHTLSPDALAELTADPDDDPVRHELRHPDHDPDHPEHDRLADRITTDTGWGLTLDDPYRWAS
;
A
#
# COMPACT_ATOMS: atom_id res chain seq x y z
N MET A 1 -19.41 1.49 -25.63
CA MET A 1 -18.16 0.70 -25.81
C MET A 1 -18.29 -0.59 -25.01
N ARG A 2 -17.81 -1.74 -25.51
CA ARG A 2 -17.82 -3.02 -24.79
C ARG A 2 -16.38 -3.37 -24.41
N CYS A 3 -16.16 -3.68 -23.13
CA CYS A 3 -14.86 -4.09 -22.60
C CYS A 3 -14.90 -5.57 -22.23
N ASP A 4 -13.79 -6.25 -22.49
CA ASP A 4 -13.53 -7.62 -22.05
C ASP A 4 -12.46 -7.57 -20.95
N TYR A 5 -12.54 -8.48 -19.98
CA TYR A 5 -11.52 -8.61 -18.92
C TYR A 5 -10.32 -9.34 -19.49
N GLU A 6 -9.13 -8.73 -19.40
CA GLU A 6 -7.90 -9.26 -19.96
C GLU A 6 -6.87 -9.49 -18.85
N HIS A 7 -6.42 -10.73 -18.69
CA HIS A 7 -5.33 -11.05 -17.77
C HIS A 7 -4.00 -10.39 -18.19
N ASP A 8 -3.09 -10.14 -17.27
CA ASP A 8 -1.70 -9.78 -17.58
C ASP A 8 -0.90 -11.08 -17.75
N ASP A 9 -0.91 -11.94 -16.73
CA ASP A 9 -0.43 -13.32 -16.76
C ASP A 9 -1.54 -14.29 -17.15
N PRO A 10 -1.37 -15.12 -18.20
CA PRO A 10 -2.42 -16.01 -18.69
C PRO A 10 -2.92 -17.01 -17.64
N TRP A 11 -4.23 -17.27 -17.64
CA TRP A 11 -4.79 -18.41 -16.93
C TRP A 11 -4.28 -19.74 -17.54
N PRO A 12 -4.03 -20.80 -16.75
CA PRO A 12 -4.24 -20.91 -15.30
C PRO A 12 -3.06 -20.39 -14.45
N THR A 13 -1.94 -20.01 -15.08
CA THR A 13 -0.73 -19.59 -14.37
C THR A 13 -0.96 -18.33 -13.54
N GLY A 14 -1.72 -17.37 -14.07
CA GLY A 14 -2.11 -16.15 -13.36
C GLY A 14 -3.50 -16.25 -12.71
N PRO A 15 -3.72 -15.62 -11.54
CA PRO A 15 -5.01 -15.60 -10.87
C PRO A 15 -6.03 -14.71 -11.59
N THR A 16 -7.32 -14.98 -11.44
CA THR A 16 -8.38 -14.05 -11.87
C THR A 16 -8.66 -13.06 -10.74
N CYS A 17 -7.93 -11.94 -10.72
CA CYS A 17 -8.04 -10.86 -9.72
C CYS A 17 -7.89 -9.49 -10.39
N ALA A 18 -8.34 -8.41 -9.74
CA ALA A 18 -8.03 -7.05 -10.20
C ALA A 18 -6.51 -6.79 -10.27
N CYS A 19 -5.71 -7.55 -9.53
CA CYS A 19 -4.24 -7.48 -9.54
C CYS A 19 -3.58 -7.98 -10.84
N ASN A 20 -4.21 -8.92 -11.54
CA ASN A 20 -3.67 -9.62 -12.70
C ASN A 20 -4.51 -9.34 -13.96
N GLY A 21 -5.27 -8.26 -14.01
CA GLY A 21 -6.06 -7.97 -15.21
C GLY A 21 -6.78 -6.65 -15.15
N GLY A 22 -7.32 -6.25 -16.29
CA GLY A 22 -8.07 -5.00 -16.40
C GLY A 22 -8.95 -4.97 -17.64
N PRO A 23 -9.88 -4.01 -17.71
CA PRO A 23 -10.75 -3.87 -18.87
C PRO A 23 -9.94 -3.44 -20.09
N LEU A 24 -10.12 -4.15 -21.20
CA LEU A 24 -9.68 -3.72 -22.52
C LEU A 24 -10.86 -3.67 -23.48
N CYS A 25 -10.81 -2.76 -24.46
CA CYS A 25 -11.81 -2.81 -25.53
C CYS A 25 -11.66 -4.13 -26.30
N ARG A 26 -12.78 -4.64 -26.84
CA ARG A 26 -12.79 -5.93 -27.57
C ARG A 26 -11.74 -6.03 -28.69
N ARG A 27 -11.41 -4.91 -29.34
CA ARG A 27 -10.35 -4.84 -30.37
C ARG A 27 -8.98 -5.11 -29.75
N HIS A 28 -8.62 -4.43 -28.66
CA HIS A 28 -7.32 -4.61 -28.02
C HIS A 28 -7.18 -5.99 -27.36
N HIS A 29 -8.24 -6.52 -26.76
CA HIS A 29 -8.26 -7.89 -26.23
C HIS A 29 -7.90 -8.90 -27.33
N ARG A 30 -8.57 -8.83 -28.50
CA ARG A 30 -8.27 -9.74 -29.63
C ARG A 30 -6.85 -9.60 -30.17
N VAL A 31 -6.36 -8.37 -30.32
CA VAL A 31 -5.00 -8.13 -30.83
C VAL A 31 -3.95 -8.71 -29.89
N LYS A 32 -4.11 -8.52 -28.58
CA LYS A 32 -3.20 -9.13 -27.59
C LYS A 32 -3.22 -10.66 -27.68
N GLN A 33 -4.41 -11.25 -27.69
CA GLN A 33 -4.57 -12.72 -27.72
C GLN A 33 -3.96 -13.39 -28.97
N GLN A 34 -3.76 -12.65 -30.06
CA GLN A 34 -3.32 -13.23 -31.33
C GLN A 34 -1.90 -12.85 -31.72
N LEU A 35 -1.46 -11.63 -31.40
CA LEU A 35 -0.29 -11.03 -32.06
C LEU A 35 0.60 -10.21 -31.13
N MET A 36 0.17 -9.81 -29.94
CA MET A 36 0.93 -8.83 -29.15
C MET A 36 1.06 -9.23 -27.69
N THR A 37 2.22 -8.97 -27.11
CA THR A 37 2.43 -9.06 -25.67
C THR A 37 1.98 -7.75 -25.02
N LYS A 38 1.31 -7.86 -23.87
CA LYS A 38 0.92 -6.73 -23.03
C LYS A 38 1.64 -6.86 -21.69
N THR A 39 2.41 -5.86 -21.31
CA THR A 39 3.12 -5.81 -20.03
C THR A 39 2.69 -4.57 -19.26
N ARG A 40 2.28 -4.75 -18.00
CA ARG A 40 2.02 -3.64 -17.09
C ARG A 40 3.33 -3.16 -16.47
N GLU A 41 3.56 -1.87 -16.53
CA GLU A 41 4.72 -1.21 -15.95
C GLU A 41 4.36 -0.44 -14.67
N ARG A 42 5.36 0.22 -14.08
CA ARG A 42 5.16 1.14 -12.96
C ARG A 42 4.20 2.26 -13.34
N HIS A 43 3.53 2.81 -12.33
CA HIS A 43 2.56 3.91 -12.47
C HIS A 43 1.38 3.61 -13.41
N SER A 44 0.97 2.35 -13.56
CA SER A 44 -0.17 1.94 -14.40
C SER A 44 0.01 2.21 -15.90
N THR A 45 1.26 2.36 -16.35
CA THR A 45 1.60 2.40 -17.76
C THR A 45 1.52 0.99 -18.35
N VAL A 46 1.07 0.85 -19.59
CA VAL A 46 0.99 -0.45 -20.28
C VAL A 46 1.82 -0.40 -21.55
N ARG A 47 2.71 -1.37 -21.73
CA ARG A 47 3.49 -1.55 -22.95
C ARG A 47 2.95 -2.71 -23.77
N PHE A 48 2.69 -2.43 -25.04
CA PHE A 48 2.32 -3.42 -26.03
C PHE A 48 3.51 -3.66 -26.95
N THR A 49 3.88 -4.91 -27.17
CA THR A 49 4.99 -5.28 -28.05
C THR A 49 4.46 -6.20 -29.15
N ASP A 50 4.74 -5.87 -30.42
CA ASP A 50 4.40 -6.74 -31.56
C ASP A 50 5.44 -7.87 -31.74
N PRO A 51 5.19 -8.87 -32.61
CA PRO A 51 6.12 -9.97 -32.84
C PRO A 51 7.43 -9.54 -33.49
N THR A 52 7.48 -8.33 -34.07
CA THR A 52 8.70 -7.74 -34.65
C THR A 52 9.53 -6.98 -33.63
N GLY A 53 9.07 -6.91 -32.37
CA GLY A 53 9.74 -6.23 -31.26
C GLY A 53 9.41 -4.73 -31.13
N ARG A 54 8.59 -4.17 -32.03
CA ARG A 54 8.15 -2.78 -31.87
C ARG A 54 7.24 -2.66 -30.67
N SER A 55 7.43 -1.58 -29.92
CA SER A 55 6.72 -1.36 -28.67
C SER A 55 6.01 -0.01 -28.66
N TRP A 56 4.81 0.01 -28.09
CA TRP A 56 4.01 1.21 -27.87
C TRP A 56 3.58 1.27 -26.41
N THR A 57 3.61 2.47 -25.86
CA THR A 57 3.27 2.71 -24.47
C THR A 57 1.93 3.44 -24.39
N SER A 58 0.96 2.82 -23.73
CA SER A 58 -0.27 3.47 -23.31
C SER A 58 -0.05 4.09 -21.93
N PRO A 59 -0.26 5.40 -21.76
CA PRO A 59 -0.27 6.00 -20.43
C PRO A 59 -1.46 5.47 -19.62
N PRO A 60 -1.49 5.75 -18.31
CA PRO A 60 -2.62 5.43 -17.47
C PRO A 60 -3.90 6.05 -18.04
N GLN A 61 -4.89 5.20 -18.31
CA GLN A 61 -6.17 5.63 -18.89
C GLN A 61 -7.00 6.45 -17.89
N HIS A 62 -6.68 6.32 -16.60
CA HIS A 62 -7.28 7.07 -15.52
C HIS A 62 -6.16 7.67 -14.67
N GLY A 63 -6.24 8.97 -14.40
CA GLY A 63 -5.42 9.58 -13.37
C GLY A 63 -5.75 8.99 -12.01
N ALA A 64 -4.82 9.11 -11.06
CA ALA A 64 -5.15 8.80 -9.67
C ALA A 64 -6.41 9.61 -9.28
N PRO A 65 -7.42 9.00 -8.66
CA PRO A 65 -8.56 9.75 -8.17
C PRO A 65 -8.02 10.84 -7.24
N ALA A 66 -8.57 12.05 -7.34
CA ALA A 66 -8.23 13.10 -6.40
C ALA A 66 -8.41 12.54 -4.99
N ARG A 67 -7.35 12.63 -4.16
CA ARG A 67 -7.45 12.20 -2.76
C ARG A 67 -8.65 12.95 -2.17
N PRO A 68 -9.69 12.25 -1.69
CA PRO A 68 -10.84 12.93 -1.13
C PRO A 68 -10.32 13.78 0.03
N VAL A 69 -10.43 15.10 -0.13
CA VAL A 69 -10.13 16.03 0.95
C VAL A 69 -11.27 15.87 1.93
N ARG A 70 -11.10 14.97 2.90
CA ARG A 70 -11.98 14.93 4.05
C ARG A 70 -11.74 16.23 4.80
N ALA A 71 -12.75 17.07 4.91
CA ALA A 71 -12.69 18.22 5.80
C ALA A 71 -12.31 17.68 7.19
N LEU A 72 -11.20 18.18 7.73
CA LEU A 72 -10.86 17.88 9.11
C LEU A 72 -12.03 18.39 9.95
N PRO A 73 -12.56 17.58 10.89
CA PRO A 73 -13.51 18.11 11.85
C PRO A 73 -12.84 19.29 12.55
N ALA A 74 -13.61 20.35 12.82
CA ALA A 74 -13.11 21.45 13.64
C ALA A 74 -12.58 20.84 14.94
N LEU A 75 -11.29 21.04 15.22
CA LEU A 75 -10.77 20.74 16.55
C LEU A 75 -11.60 21.58 17.53
N PRO A 76 -12.05 21.01 18.65
CA PRO A 76 -12.67 21.82 19.69
C PRO A 76 -11.69 22.94 20.05
N THR A 77 -12.18 24.17 20.12
CA THR A 77 -11.39 25.28 20.66
C THR A 77 -10.97 24.85 22.06
N ALA A 78 -9.66 24.77 22.29
CA ALA A 78 -9.16 24.48 23.62
C ALA A 78 -9.59 25.63 24.53
N GLU A 79 -10.57 25.37 25.39
CA GLU A 79 -10.83 26.25 26.53
C GLU A 79 -9.52 26.31 27.34
N PRO A 80 -9.07 27.49 27.78
CA PRO A 80 -7.90 27.62 28.62
C PRO A 80 -8.20 26.93 29.97
N HIS A 81 -7.87 25.66 30.07
CA HIS A 81 -7.89 24.93 31.31
C HIS A 81 -6.63 25.29 32.06
N THR A 82 -6.78 26.04 33.14
CA THR A 82 -5.70 26.19 34.11
C THR A 82 -5.57 24.84 34.81
N LEU A 83 -4.47 24.13 34.55
CA LEU A 83 -4.17 22.92 35.29
C LEU A 83 -4.04 23.29 36.78
N SER A 84 -4.64 22.48 37.65
CA SER A 84 -4.31 22.55 39.08
C SER A 84 -2.80 22.33 39.26
N PRO A 85 -2.15 22.93 40.26
CA PRO A 85 -0.75 22.64 40.57
C PRO A 85 -0.43 21.14 40.64
N ASP A 86 -1.35 20.34 41.18
CA ASP A 86 -1.19 18.88 41.27
C ASP A 86 -1.21 18.20 39.89
N ALA A 87 -2.13 18.61 39.01
CA ALA A 87 -2.21 18.08 37.64
C ALA A 87 -1.01 18.49 36.79
N LEU A 88 -0.46 19.70 37.03
CA LEU A 88 0.78 20.13 36.39
C LEU A 88 1.96 19.29 36.91
N ALA A 89 2.04 19.06 38.22
CA ALA A 89 3.08 18.24 38.81
C ALA A 89 3.08 16.81 38.27
N GLU A 90 1.90 16.17 38.11
CA GLU A 90 1.78 14.84 37.50
C GLU A 90 2.21 14.82 36.03
N LEU A 91 1.89 15.86 35.25
CA LEU A 91 2.28 15.96 33.84
C LEU A 91 3.78 16.23 33.63
N THR A 92 4.40 16.96 34.56
CA THR A 92 5.83 17.32 34.50
C THR A 92 6.71 16.37 35.30
N ALA A 93 6.12 15.40 36.00
CA ALA A 93 6.87 14.37 36.71
C ALA A 93 7.72 13.60 35.70
N ASP A 94 9.01 13.46 36.01
CA ASP A 94 9.91 12.67 35.19
C ASP A 94 9.49 11.19 35.30
N PRO A 95 9.08 10.54 34.20
CA PRO A 95 8.66 9.15 34.23
C PRO A 95 9.80 8.18 34.63
N ASP A 96 11.06 8.64 34.61
CA ASP A 96 12.23 7.90 35.05
C ASP A 96 12.48 7.97 36.57
N ASP A 97 11.76 8.83 37.31
CA ASP A 97 11.83 8.92 38.79
C ASP A 97 10.94 7.87 39.49
N ASP A 98 10.24 7.04 38.72
CA ASP A 98 9.51 5.87 39.24
C ASP A 98 10.44 4.63 39.28
N PRO A 99 10.89 4.18 40.47
CA PRO A 99 11.84 3.09 40.61
C PRO A 99 11.28 1.74 40.08
N VAL A 100 9.96 1.58 39.98
CA VAL A 100 9.33 0.35 39.46
C VAL A 100 9.36 0.32 37.93
N ARG A 101 9.33 1.48 37.26
CA ARG A 101 9.44 1.59 35.80
C ARG A 101 10.86 1.30 35.30
N HIS A 102 11.87 1.67 36.08
CA HIS A 102 13.26 1.38 35.77
C HIS A 102 13.54 -0.12 35.65
N GLU A 103 12.88 -0.97 36.46
CA GLU A 103 13.04 -2.43 36.39
C GLU A 103 12.29 -3.07 35.20
N LEU A 104 11.30 -2.38 34.62
CA LEU A 104 10.53 -2.85 33.46
C LEU A 104 11.08 -2.35 32.11
N ARG A 105 12.11 -1.48 32.13
CA ARG A 105 12.77 -1.04 30.91
C ARG A 105 13.48 -2.25 30.30
N HIS A 106 12.89 -2.81 29.24
CA HIS A 106 13.59 -3.76 28.38
C HIS A 106 14.97 -3.15 28.05
N PRO A 107 16.07 -3.89 28.17
CA PRO A 107 17.38 -3.37 27.84
C PRO A 107 17.34 -2.79 26.44
N ASP A 108 17.85 -1.56 26.28
CA ASP A 108 17.93 -0.87 25.00
C ASP A 108 18.50 -1.85 23.97
N HIS A 109 17.69 -2.20 22.98
CA HIS A 109 18.07 -3.19 21.98
C HIS A 109 19.19 -2.57 21.14
N ASP A 110 20.32 -3.26 21.04
CA ASP A 110 21.48 -2.83 20.28
C ASP A 110 21.05 -2.52 18.83
N PRO A 111 21.22 -1.28 18.32
CA PRO A 111 20.85 -0.94 16.94
C PRO A 111 21.63 -1.77 15.90
N ASP A 112 22.75 -2.38 16.27
CA ASP A 112 23.53 -3.27 15.41
C ASP A 112 23.07 -4.74 15.50
N HIS A 113 21.93 -5.01 16.15
CA HIS A 113 21.37 -6.35 16.18
C HIS A 113 20.83 -6.74 14.79
N PRO A 114 21.28 -7.88 14.19
CA PRO A 114 21.10 -8.21 12.77
C PRO A 114 19.65 -8.50 12.35
N GLU A 115 18.69 -8.35 13.26
CA GLU A 115 17.26 -8.50 13.02
C GLU A 115 16.53 -7.18 12.72
N HIS A 116 17.15 -6.02 13.02
CA HIS A 116 16.62 -4.71 12.61
C HIS A 116 16.72 -4.47 11.10
N ASP A 117 17.79 -4.96 10.45
CA ASP A 117 17.95 -4.89 8.99
C ASP A 117 16.84 -5.64 8.24
N ARG A 118 16.31 -6.72 8.82
CA ARG A 118 15.26 -7.53 8.18
C ARG A 118 13.90 -6.84 8.17
N LEU A 119 13.63 -5.93 9.10
CA LEU A 119 12.36 -5.17 9.11
C LEU A 119 12.42 -3.98 8.15
N ALA A 120 13.57 -3.28 8.09
CA ALA A 120 13.78 -2.19 7.13
C ALA A 120 13.79 -2.70 5.67
N ASP A 121 14.38 -3.87 5.40
CA ASP A 121 14.29 -4.50 4.07
C ASP A 121 12.86 -4.90 3.69
N ARG A 122 12.03 -5.29 4.67
CA ARG A 122 10.60 -5.61 4.43
C ARG A 122 9.75 -4.36 4.17
N ILE A 123 10.05 -3.24 4.82
CA ILE A 123 9.27 -1.99 4.66
C ILE A 123 9.67 -1.24 3.40
N THR A 124 10.94 -1.28 2.98
CA THR A 124 11.41 -0.56 1.79
C THR A 124 11.12 -1.27 0.47
N THR A 125 10.87 -2.59 0.50
CA THR A 125 10.44 -3.36 -0.67
C THR A 125 8.93 -3.42 -0.85
N ASP A 126 8.14 -3.14 0.19
CA ASP A 126 6.68 -3.16 0.12
C ASP A 126 6.07 -1.78 -0.16
N THR A 127 6.16 -1.36 -1.42
CA THR A 127 5.26 -0.33 -1.99
C THR A 127 4.00 -0.95 -2.60
N GLY A 128 3.74 -2.22 -2.27
CA GLY A 128 2.52 -2.91 -2.62
C GLY A 128 1.40 -2.41 -1.72
N TRP A 129 0.47 -1.64 -2.29
CA TRP A 129 -0.92 -1.68 -1.84
C TRP A 129 -1.57 -3.06 -2.12
N GLY A 130 -0.83 -4.14 -1.89
CA GLY A 130 -1.31 -5.50 -1.92
C GLY A 130 -1.39 -5.96 -0.49
N LEU A 131 -2.56 -5.83 0.12
CA LEU A 131 -2.94 -6.70 1.23
C LEU A 131 -2.47 -8.11 0.85
N THR A 132 -1.52 -8.66 1.60
CA THR A 132 -1.22 -10.08 1.59
C THR A 132 -2.50 -10.79 2.02
N LEU A 133 -3.29 -11.19 1.03
CA LEU A 133 -4.46 -12.06 1.18
C LEU A 133 -3.94 -13.49 1.41
N ASP A 134 -3.19 -13.67 2.49
CA ASP A 134 -3.07 -14.98 3.11
C ASP A 134 -4.43 -15.27 3.75
N ASP A 135 -5.25 -16.00 2.99
CA ASP A 135 -6.62 -16.46 3.29
C ASP A 135 -7.77 -15.60 2.70
N PRO A 136 -8.24 -15.92 1.48
CA PRO A 136 -9.40 -15.28 0.86
C PRO A 136 -10.76 -15.64 1.50
N TYR A 137 -10.82 -16.44 2.59
CA TYR A 137 -12.07 -16.88 3.23
C TYR A 137 -12.29 -16.35 4.66
N ARG A 138 -11.39 -15.51 5.21
CA ARG A 138 -11.53 -14.97 6.58
C ARG A 138 -12.78 -14.11 6.83
N TRP A 139 -13.49 -13.68 5.80
CA TRP A 139 -14.73 -12.89 5.93
C TRP A 139 -16.00 -13.76 6.09
N ALA A 140 -15.86 -15.08 6.06
CA ALA A 140 -16.99 -16.02 6.08
C ALA A 140 -17.17 -16.77 7.42
N SER A 141 -16.63 -16.26 8.54
CA SER A 141 -16.81 -16.81 9.89
C SER A 141 -17.41 -15.78 10.84
#